data_AF-A0A928DR07-F1
#
_entry.id   AF-A0A928DR07-F1
#
_cell.length_a   1.000
_cell.length_b   1.000
_cell.length_c   1.000
_cell.angle_alpha   90.00
_cell.angle_beta   90.00
_cell.angle_gamma   90.00
#
_symmetry.space_group_name_H-M   'P 1'
#
loop_
_entity.id
_entity.type
_entity.pdbx_description
1 polymer ?
#
loop_
_entity_poly.entity_id
_entity_poly.type
_entity_poly.pdbx_seq_one_letter_code
_entity_poly.pdbx_strand_id
1 'polypeptide(L)'
;MTVSMQLTKRIYQGNGITRRWDVDFPLVSSQDVRIRIVSPEGTETEVSGDFSLDLLTRTLTYPTLESGKEPLQSGWRLTVFRQTPLTQEIDLIRQGELDAEVLEEGYDKLTLMVQELNEKVNRSIKYPISTQEQNLDTEHFLNNILRAKEGALSAAEQAVSSAEEARKSAANAQDTIAQVEVQISEAALQGKQTVLQAGQEAQERISALGEEAKKSAQEAKQYAEKTVAKCIGEVFYSQSSSEQDNPGALPLFTGETVSSAETLYPDFYRWLTQHPELQTTPEAYEQALNTFGECPYYVLAEGSLRLPKLAHFIKMANTAEGIGQSSAGLPNITGSFSPGSGTGFSSNFARDGAFTSGGASHGNKLNGTNGEGDSVGFDASMSNPIYGSSSTVTPAHTTLYPWVVAYHAGQEMYATQAEKWNELLNLKADISLENLSAEGAEQAAALSMPGERFEGLNLLESASTYTAPACGYFQLTIQAVAAGEYIRLQNNTAGGISAGMSAASGGVLLSAYVPAQEGDSVSVYYTAGGVIHAFRFVYARGSQRV
;
A
#
# COMPACT_ATOMS: atom_id res chain seq x y z
N MET A 1 -43.80 -83.79 -60.90
CA MET A 1 -42.37 -83.69 -60.45
C MET A 1 -42.34 -83.06 -59.07
N THR A 2 -42.27 -83.81 -57.97
CA THR A 2 -42.41 -83.21 -56.63
C THR A 2 -41.39 -82.10 -56.31
N VAL A 3 -41.90 -80.90 -56.02
CA VAL A 3 -41.08 -79.73 -55.65
C VAL A 3 -40.65 -79.80 -54.17
N SER A 4 -39.39 -80.17 -53.93
CA SER A 4 -38.78 -80.19 -52.58
C SER A 4 -37.70 -79.12 -52.36
N MET A 5 -37.08 -78.62 -53.44
CA MET A 5 -36.05 -77.57 -53.40
C MET A 5 -36.68 -76.19 -53.20
N GLN A 6 -36.14 -75.40 -52.27
CA GLN A 6 -36.63 -74.04 -51.95
C GLN A 6 -35.92 -72.91 -52.71
N LEU A 7 -34.84 -73.23 -53.43
CA LEU A 7 -34.11 -72.26 -54.24
C LEU A 7 -34.97 -71.81 -55.42
N THR A 8 -35.05 -70.50 -55.63
CA THR A 8 -35.74 -69.87 -56.77
C THR A 8 -34.78 -69.10 -57.68
N LYS A 9 -33.54 -68.88 -57.22
CA LYS A 9 -32.50 -68.14 -57.92
C LYS A 9 -31.09 -68.56 -57.52
N ARG A 10 -30.14 -68.33 -58.42
CA ARG A 10 -28.69 -68.43 -58.22
C ARG A 10 -28.03 -67.14 -58.68
N ILE A 11 -27.03 -66.69 -57.93
CA ILE A 11 -26.21 -65.53 -58.27
C ILE A 11 -24.78 -66.01 -58.48
N TYR A 12 -24.24 -65.75 -59.66
CA TYR A 12 -22.90 -66.10 -60.07
C TYR A 12 -22.04 -64.85 -60.27
N GLN A 13 -20.74 -64.99 -60.05
CA GLN A 13 -19.74 -63.96 -60.31
C GLN A 13 -19.08 -64.22 -61.65
N GLY A 14 -18.95 -63.18 -62.48
CA GLY A 14 -18.13 -63.22 -63.68
C GLY A 14 -16.66 -63.34 -63.33
N ASN A 15 -15.91 -64.05 -64.16
CA ASN A 15 -14.45 -64.24 -64.02
C ASN A 15 -13.71 -64.09 -65.36
N GLY A 16 -14.41 -63.65 -66.42
CA GLY A 16 -13.88 -63.51 -67.77
C GLY A 16 -13.66 -64.82 -68.52
N ILE A 17 -14.03 -65.98 -67.95
CA ILE A 17 -13.76 -67.31 -68.54
C ILE A 17 -15.03 -68.18 -68.60
N THR A 18 -15.81 -68.25 -67.51
CA THR A 18 -16.95 -69.15 -67.36
C THR A 18 -18.13 -68.73 -68.25
N ARG A 19 -18.70 -69.71 -68.96
CA ARG A 19 -19.93 -69.54 -69.76
C ARG A 19 -21.04 -70.51 -69.37
N ARG A 20 -20.76 -71.51 -68.53
CA ARG A 20 -21.70 -72.54 -68.09
C ARG A 20 -22.02 -72.34 -66.61
N TRP A 21 -23.31 -72.31 -66.30
CA TRP A 21 -23.84 -71.96 -64.99
C TRP A 21 -24.91 -72.97 -64.59
N ASP A 22 -24.83 -73.50 -63.38
CA ASP A 22 -25.77 -74.51 -62.92
C ASP A 22 -27.17 -73.91 -62.67
N VAL A 23 -28.23 -74.65 -62.99
CA VAL A 23 -29.62 -74.29 -62.69
C VAL A 23 -30.22 -75.41 -61.84
N ASP A 24 -29.94 -75.35 -60.55
CA ASP A 24 -30.27 -76.42 -59.60
C ASP A 24 -31.65 -76.28 -58.94
N PHE A 25 -32.47 -75.36 -59.42
CA PHE A 25 -33.86 -75.18 -59.01
C PHE A 25 -34.84 -75.73 -60.05
N PRO A 26 -36.00 -76.27 -59.63
CA PRO A 26 -36.98 -76.85 -60.54
C PRO A 26 -37.64 -75.79 -61.41
N LEU A 27 -37.98 -76.15 -62.65
CA LEU A 27 -38.65 -75.31 -63.66
C LEU A 27 -39.83 -76.10 -64.24
N VAL A 28 -40.93 -75.41 -64.58
CA VAL A 28 -42.04 -76.02 -65.34
C VAL A 28 -41.67 -76.09 -66.82
N SER A 29 -41.13 -75.01 -67.38
CA SER A 29 -40.60 -74.93 -68.74
C SER A 29 -39.22 -74.28 -68.75
N SER A 30 -38.40 -74.60 -69.75
CA SER A 30 -37.16 -73.85 -70.02
C SER A 30 -37.43 -72.36 -70.29
N GLN A 31 -38.65 -72.02 -70.71
CA GLN A 31 -39.09 -70.64 -70.93
C GLN A 31 -39.33 -69.87 -69.63
N ASP A 32 -39.33 -70.52 -68.46
CA ASP A 32 -39.57 -69.87 -67.17
C ASP A 32 -38.27 -69.38 -66.52
N VAL A 33 -37.12 -69.67 -67.11
CA VAL A 33 -35.85 -69.10 -66.66
C VAL A 33 -35.75 -67.64 -67.09
N ARG A 34 -35.27 -66.80 -66.17
CA ARG A 34 -34.93 -65.40 -66.43
C ARG A 34 -33.52 -65.13 -65.93
N ILE A 35 -32.86 -64.20 -66.61
CA ILE A 35 -31.47 -63.86 -66.36
C ILE A 35 -31.35 -62.35 -66.24
N ARG A 36 -30.65 -61.89 -65.21
CA ARG A 36 -30.26 -60.50 -65.05
C ARG A 36 -28.76 -60.39 -64.85
N ILE A 37 -28.13 -59.45 -65.53
CA ILE A 37 -26.73 -59.08 -65.31
C ILE A 37 -26.67 -57.79 -64.50
N VAL A 38 -25.71 -57.71 -63.58
CA VAL A 38 -25.44 -56.49 -62.82
C VAL A 38 -24.00 -56.05 -63.10
N SER A 39 -23.83 -54.81 -63.55
CA SER A 39 -22.51 -54.22 -63.80
C SER A 39 -21.77 -53.90 -62.49
N PRO A 40 -20.44 -53.65 -62.53
CA PRO A 40 -19.67 -53.22 -61.36
C PRO A 40 -20.22 -51.94 -60.70
N GLU A 41 -20.87 -51.07 -61.46
CA GLU A 41 -21.51 -49.83 -61.02
C GLU A 41 -22.91 -50.06 -60.41
N GLY A 42 -23.39 -51.32 -60.40
CA GLY A 42 -24.68 -51.70 -59.82
C GLY A 42 -25.87 -51.61 -60.78
N THR A 43 -25.66 -51.33 -62.07
CA THR A 43 -26.74 -51.26 -63.06
C THR A 43 -27.23 -52.67 -63.40
N GLU A 44 -28.53 -52.93 -63.20
CA GLU A 44 -29.16 -54.22 -63.51
C GLU A 44 -29.79 -54.20 -64.92
N THR A 45 -29.55 -55.23 -65.73
CA THR A 45 -30.09 -55.38 -67.08
C THR A 45 -30.64 -56.79 -67.29
N GLU A 46 -31.83 -56.90 -67.87
CA GLU A 46 -32.42 -58.19 -68.24
C GLU A 46 -31.79 -58.73 -69.52
N VAL A 47 -31.51 -60.04 -69.52
CA VAL A 47 -30.96 -60.76 -70.67
C VAL A 47 -32.09 -61.53 -71.34
N SER A 48 -32.51 -61.06 -72.52
CA SER A 48 -33.60 -61.66 -73.30
C SER A 48 -33.13 -62.61 -74.42
N GLY A 49 -31.80 -62.75 -74.63
CA GLY A 49 -31.20 -63.60 -75.66
C GLY A 49 -29.74 -63.95 -75.35
N ASP A 50 -29.05 -64.58 -76.29
CA ASP A 50 -27.64 -65.02 -76.15
C ASP A 50 -27.37 -66.06 -75.06
N PHE A 51 -28.42 -66.75 -74.60
CA PHE A 51 -28.31 -67.87 -73.68
C PHE A 51 -29.03 -69.11 -74.21
N SER A 52 -28.62 -70.28 -73.73
CA SER A 52 -29.35 -71.53 -73.92
C SER A 52 -29.40 -72.31 -72.61
N LEU A 53 -30.50 -73.01 -72.36
CA LEU A 53 -30.68 -73.84 -71.18
C LEU A 53 -30.87 -75.30 -71.59
N ASP A 54 -30.00 -76.17 -71.11
CA ASP A 54 -30.16 -77.61 -71.21
C ASP A 54 -30.87 -78.13 -69.96
N LEU A 55 -32.11 -78.61 -70.12
CA LEU A 55 -32.92 -79.15 -69.02
C LEU A 55 -32.45 -80.53 -68.54
N LEU A 56 -31.74 -81.30 -69.37
CA LEU A 56 -31.25 -82.63 -69.01
C LEU A 56 -30.04 -82.50 -68.08
N THR A 57 -29.09 -81.64 -68.44
CA THR A 57 -27.89 -81.37 -67.64
C THR A 57 -28.07 -80.23 -66.63
N ARG A 58 -29.24 -79.58 -66.64
CA ARG A 58 -29.57 -78.42 -65.80
C ARG A 58 -28.51 -77.32 -65.86
N THR A 59 -27.98 -77.08 -67.07
CA THR A 59 -26.87 -76.16 -67.30
C THR A 59 -27.31 -75.03 -68.22
N LEU A 60 -27.20 -73.79 -67.74
CA LEU A 60 -27.36 -72.58 -68.51
C LEU A 60 -26.03 -72.22 -69.17
N THR A 61 -26.03 -71.97 -70.48
CA THR A 61 -24.89 -71.39 -71.19
C THR A 61 -25.17 -69.92 -71.49
N TYR A 62 -24.39 -69.00 -70.91
CA TYR A 62 -24.46 -67.56 -71.18
C TYR A 62 -23.09 -66.88 -70.98
N PRO A 63 -22.65 -66.02 -71.93
CA PRO A 63 -23.18 -65.89 -73.30
C PRO A 63 -22.84 -67.13 -74.15
N THR A 64 -23.70 -67.49 -75.10
CA THR A 64 -23.43 -68.59 -76.06
C THR A 64 -22.26 -68.22 -76.97
N LEU A 65 -21.57 -69.22 -77.53
CA LEU A 65 -20.46 -68.97 -78.48
C LEU A 65 -20.96 -68.26 -79.76
N GLU A 66 -22.16 -68.59 -80.21
CA GLU A 66 -22.80 -68.00 -81.39
C GLU A 66 -23.13 -66.50 -81.22
N SER A 67 -23.30 -66.04 -79.98
CA SER A 67 -23.57 -64.61 -79.71
C SER A 67 -22.38 -63.70 -80.02
N GLY A 68 -21.17 -64.25 -80.15
CA GLY A 68 -19.93 -63.47 -80.32
C GLY A 68 -19.55 -62.60 -79.11
N LYS A 69 -20.30 -62.67 -78.00
CA LYS A 69 -20.04 -61.89 -76.78
C LYS A 69 -18.95 -62.53 -75.94
N GLU A 70 -18.06 -61.71 -75.39
CA GLU A 70 -17.05 -62.15 -74.42
C GLU A 70 -17.69 -62.73 -73.15
N PRO A 71 -17.03 -63.67 -72.44
CA PRO A 71 -17.55 -64.18 -71.18
C PRO A 71 -17.73 -63.05 -70.15
N LEU A 72 -18.64 -63.28 -69.20
CA LEU A 72 -18.95 -62.28 -68.18
C LEU A 72 -17.69 -61.94 -67.36
N GLN A 73 -17.26 -60.67 -67.43
CA GLN A 73 -16.01 -60.19 -66.85
C GLN A 73 -16.04 -60.15 -65.31
N SER A 74 -14.86 -60.09 -64.68
CA SER A 74 -14.76 -59.87 -63.24
C SER A 74 -15.47 -58.58 -62.80
N GLY A 75 -16.14 -58.62 -61.65
CA GLY A 75 -16.95 -57.51 -61.14
C GLY A 75 -18.40 -57.48 -61.63
N TRP A 76 -18.74 -58.26 -62.66
CA TRP A 76 -20.12 -58.44 -63.11
C TRP A 76 -20.78 -59.62 -62.39
N ARG A 77 -22.09 -59.53 -62.15
CA ARG A 77 -22.89 -60.62 -61.57
C ARG A 77 -23.96 -61.11 -62.53
N LEU A 78 -24.15 -62.43 -62.58
CA LEU A 78 -25.25 -63.08 -63.31
C LEU A 78 -26.25 -63.63 -62.29
N THR A 79 -27.48 -63.14 -62.30
CA THR A 79 -28.57 -63.70 -61.52
C THR A 79 -29.46 -64.51 -62.45
N VAL A 80 -29.52 -65.82 -62.21
CA VAL A 80 -30.43 -66.75 -62.90
C VAL A 80 -31.56 -67.06 -61.93
N PHE A 81 -32.81 -66.85 -62.33
CA PHE A 81 -33.96 -67.05 -61.47
C PHE A 81 -35.15 -67.60 -62.23
N ARG A 82 -36.05 -68.24 -61.52
CA ARG A 82 -37.32 -68.71 -62.07
C ARG A 82 -38.36 -67.60 -62.04
N GLN A 83 -39.13 -67.52 -63.11
CA GLN A 83 -40.33 -66.70 -63.21
C GLN A 83 -41.46 -67.54 -63.83
N THR A 84 -42.23 -68.19 -62.97
CA THR A 84 -43.34 -69.05 -63.39
C THR A 84 -44.54 -68.17 -63.85
N PRO A 85 -45.15 -68.42 -65.03
CA PRO A 85 -46.30 -67.67 -65.50
C PRO A 85 -47.48 -67.78 -64.55
N LEU A 86 -48.00 -66.64 -64.07
CA LEU A 86 -49.13 -66.53 -63.12
C LEU A 86 -50.49 -66.87 -63.76
N THR A 87 -50.57 -68.06 -64.36
CA THR A 87 -51.73 -68.59 -65.07
C THR A 87 -52.07 -69.98 -64.55
N GLN A 88 -53.34 -70.34 -64.60
CA GLN A 88 -53.79 -71.71 -64.38
C GLN A 88 -53.88 -72.42 -65.74
N GLU A 89 -53.21 -73.57 -65.87
CA GLU A 89 -53.18 -74.35 -67.12
C GLU A 89 -54.08 -75.60 -67.06
N ILE A 90 -54.40 -76.07 -65.85
CA ILE A 90 -55.30 -77.20 -65.64
C ILE A 90 -56.77 -76.75 -65.77
N ASP A 91 -57.52 -77.44 -66.63
CA ASP A 91 -58.97 -77.31 -66.80
C ASP A 91 -59.65 -78.65 -66.51
N LEU A 92 -60.32 -78.75 -65.36
CA LEU A 92 -61.00 -79.97 -64.93
C LEU A 92 -62.46 -79.98 -65.42
N ILE A 93 -62.77 -80.90 -66.32
CA ILE A 93 -64.15 -81.08 -66.81
C ILE A 93 -64.95 -82.03 -65.91
N ARG A 94 -66.26 -81.79 -65.82
CA ARG A 94 -67.16 -82.63 -64.99
C ARG A 94 -67.23 -84.05 -65.54
N GLN A 95 -67.08 -85.04 -64.66
CA GLN A 95 -67.10 -86.48 -64.98
C GLN A 95 -65.99 -86.94 -65.95
N GLY A 96 -64.96 -86.12 -66.17
CA GLY A 96 -63.74 -86.55 -66.86
C GLY A 96 -62.87 -87.48 -66.01
N GLU A 97 -61.96 -88.19 -66.66
CA GLU A 97 -60.91 -88.95 -65.99
C GLU A 97 -59.99 -88.00 -65.22
N LEU A 98 -59.64 -88.34 -63.97
CA LEU A 98 -58.72 -87.57 -63.14
C LEU A 98 -57.33 -88.19 -63.25
N ASP A 99 -56.47 -87.56 -64.04
CA ASP A 99 -55.07 -87.93 -64.13
C ASP A 99 -54.28 -87.32 -62.96
N ALA A 100 -53.65 -88.18 -62.16
CA ALA A 100 -52.84 -87.77 -61.02
C ALA A 100 -51.62 -86.93 -61.45
N GLU A 101 -51.03 -87.20 -62.62
CA GLU A 101 -49.87 -86.44 -63.11
C GLU A 101 -50.28 -85.00 -63.45
N VAL A 102 -51.43 -84.81 -64.09
CA VAL A 102 -51.97 -83.47 -64.40
C VAL A 102 -52.26 -82.65 -63.13
N LEU A 103 -52.75 -83.32 -62.08
CA LEU A 103 -52.94 -82.68 -60.78
C LEU A 103 -51.60 -82.33 -60.10
N GLU A 104 -50.62 -83.23 -60.12
CA GLU A 104 -49.29 -82.97 -59.58
C GLU A 104 -48.60 -81.80 -60.29
N GLU A 105 -48.63 -81.73 -61.62
CA GLU A 105 -48.09 -80.61 -62.38
C GLU A 105 -48.71 -79.26 -61.97
N GLY A 106 -50.03 -79.24 -61.74
CA GLY A 106 -50.75 -78.08 -61.24
C GLY A 106 -50.31 -77.65 -59.84
N TYR A 107 -50.14 -78.60 -58.91
CA TYR A 107 -49.69 -78.33 -57.54
C TYR A 107 -48.21 -77.94 -57.47
N ASP A 108 -47.36 -78.56 -58.27
CA ASP A 108 -45.95 -78.21 -58.41
C ASP A 108 -45.82 -76.75 -58.89
N LYS A 109 -46.56 -76.37 -59.94
CA LYS A 109 -46.59 -74.99 -60.46
C LYS A 109 -47.01 -73.97 -59.39
N LEU A 110 -48.08 -74.25 -58.64
CA LEU A 110 -48.51 -73.37 -57.53
C LEU A 110 -47.44 -73.27 -56.43
N THR A 111 -46.79 -74.39 -56.09
CA THR A 111 -45.69 -74.41 -55.12
C THR A 111 -44.52 -73.55 -55.60
N LEU A 112 -44.19 -73.61 -56.90
CA LEU A 112 -43.15 -72.77 -57.49
C LEU A 112 -43.47 -71.28 -57.38
N MET A 113 -44.72 -70.89 -57.67
CA MET A 113 -45.18 -69.51 -57.54
C MET A 113 -45.12 -69.00 -56.11
N VAL A 114 -45.51 -69.81 -55.12
CA VAL A 114 -45.49 -69.44 -53.71
C VAL A 114 -44.05 -69.24 -53.23
N GLN A 115 -43.10 -70.10 -53.64
CA GLN A 115 -41.68 -69.91 -53.34
C GLN A 115 -41.14 -68.60 -53.93
N GLU A 116 -41.49 -68.30 -55.19
CA GLU A 116 -41.11 -67.05 -55.85
C GLU A 116 -41.72 -65.82 -55.17
N LEU A 117 -42.99 -65.91 -54.74
CA LEU A 117 -43.65 -64.84 -54.00
C LEU A 117 -42.97 -64.61 -52.65
N ASN A 118 -42.62 -65.68 -51.92
CA ASN A 118 -41.88 -65.58 -50.66
C ASN A 118 -40.51 -64.92 -50.85
N GLU A 119 -39.79 -65.26 -51.93
CA GLU A 119 -38.54 -64.56 -52.29
C GLU A 119 -38.77 -63.06 -52.48
N LYS A 120 -39.79 -62.69 -53.27
CA LYS A 120 -40.13 -61.29 -53.55
C LYS A 120 -40.50 -60.54 -52.27
N VAL A 121 -41.29 -61.14 -51.39
CA VAL A 121 -41.68 -60.57 -50.09
C VAL A 121 -40.46 -60.41 -49.16
N ASN A 122 -39.51 -61.34 -49.17
CA ASN A 122 -38.32 -61.27 -48.33
C ASN A 122 -37.34 -60.16 -48.71
N ARG A 123 -37.33 -59.73 -49.98
CA ARG A 123 -36.53 -58.59 -50.43
C ARG A 123 -37.29 -57.25 -50.46
N SER A 124 -38.55 -57.24 -50.03
CA SER A 124 -39.34 -56.00 -49.89
C SER A 124 -39.06 -55.31 -48.56
N ILE A 125 -39.33 -54.00 -48.51
CA ILE A 125 -39.41 -53.26 -47.24
C ILE A 125 -40.61 -53.79 -46.45
N LYS A 126 -40.41 -54.08 -45.16
CA LYS A 126 -41.45 -54.58 -44.26
C LYS A 126 -41.64 -53.60 -43.10
N TYR A 127 -42.88 -53.37 -42.75
CA TYR A 127 -43.23 -52.68 -41.51
C TYR A 127 -43.39 -53.70 -40.37
N PRO A 128 -43.17 -53.31 -39.11
CA PRO A 128 -43.56 -54.10 -37.96
C PRO A 128 -45.05 -54.52 -38.06
N ILE A 129 -45.38 -55.73 -37.61
CA ILE A 129 -46.75 -56.25 -37.66
C ILE A 129 -47.77 -55.36 -36.90
N SER A 130 -47.30 -54.56 -35.95
CA SER A 130 -48.11 -53.63 -35.17
C SER A 130 -48.33 -52.27 -35.85
N THR A 131 -47.80 -52.05 -37.06
CA THR A 131 -48.00 -50.79 -37.79
C THR A 131 -49.44 -50.69 -38.27
N GLN A 132 -50.09 -49.57 -37.96
CA GLN A 132 -51.46 -49.30 -38.40
C GLN A 132 -51.54 -49.11 -39.92
N GLU A 133 -52.62 -49.58 -40.54
CA GLU A 133 -52.76 -49.67 -42.00
C GLU A 133 -52.56 -48.32 -42.71
N GLN A 134 -53.00 -47.22 -42.10
CA GLN A 134 -52.84 -45.88 -42.67
C GLN A 134 -51.39 -45.38 -42.74
N ASN A 135 -50.42 -46.10 -42.14
CA ASN A 135 -49.00 -45.73 -42.13
C ASN A 135 -48.14 -46.63 -43.05
N LEU A 136 -48.78 -47.54 -43.79
CA LEU A 136 -48.11 -48.49 -44.70
C LEU A 136 -47.82 -47.88 -46.08
N ASP A 137 -48.20 -46.62 -46.32
CA ASP A 137 -47.91 -45.98 -47.59
C ASP A 137 -46.42 -45.62 -47.73
N THR A 138 -45.95 -45.69 -48.97
CA THR A 138 -44.54 -45.44 -49.32
C THR A 138 -44.12 -43.99 -49.05
N GLU A 139 -45.07 -43.04 -49.13
CA GLU A 139 -44.80 -41.61 -48.95
C GLU A 139 -44.45 -41.31 -47.49
N HIS A 140 -45.16 -41.91 -46.54
CA HIS A 140 -44.92 -41.82 -45.12
C HIS A 140 -43.55 -42.39 -44.73
N PHE A 141 -43.15 -43.53 -45.30
CA PHE A 141 -41.80 -44.08 -45.09
C PHE A 141 -40.71 -43.15 -45.60
N LEU A 142 -40.86 -42.63 -46.82
CA LEU A 142 -39.90 -41.70 -47.40
C LEU A 142 -39.82 -40.40 -46.59
N ASN A 143 -40.95 -39.86 -46.16
CA ASN A 143 -41.02 -38.66 -45.33
C ASN A 143 -40.32 -38.84 -43.98
N ASN A 144 -40.43 -40.01 -43.35
CA ASN A 144 -39.70 -40.31 -42.11
C ASN A 144 -38.18 -40.32 -42.32
N ILE A 145 -37.71 -40.89 -43.43
CA ILE A 145 -36.29 -40.88 -43.78
C ILE A 145 -35.80 -39.46 -44.08
N LEU A 146 -36.56 -38.69 -44.86
CA LEU A 146 -36.20 -37.31 -45.21
C LEU A 146 -36.15 -36.42 -43.96
N ARG A 147 -37.13 -36.53 -43.06
CA ARG A 147 -37.13 -35.81 -41.77
C ARG A 147 -35.94 -36.19 -40.90
N ALA A 148 -35.60 -37.48 -40.82
CA ALA A 148 -34.42 -37.93 -40.08
C ALA A 148 -33.13 -37.35 -40.66
N LYS A 149 -33.01 -37.30 -41.99
CA LYS A 149 -31.88 -36.67 -42.70
C LYS A 149 -31.80 -35.17 -42.43
N GLU A 150 -32.92 -34.44 -42.55
CA GLU A 150 -33.00 -33.00 -42.30
C GLU A 150 -32.66 -32.66 -40.84
N GLY A 151 -33.20 -33.43 -39.89
CA GLY A 151 -32.87 -33.30 -38.47
C GLY A 151 -31.39 -33.54 -38.18
N ALA A 152 -30.77 -34.54 -38.83
CA ALA A 152 -29.34 -34.80 -38.70
C ALA A 152 -28.48 -33.66 -39.28
N LEU A 153 -28.89 -33.08 -40.42
CA LEU A 153 -28.20 -31.94 -41.02
C LEU A 153 -28.28 -30.71 -40.12
N SER A 154 -29.47 -30.38 -39.61
CA SER A 154 -29.68 -29.25 -38.71
C SER A 154 -28.88 -29.40 -37.41
N ALA A 155 -28.84 -30.60 -36.83
CA ALA A 155 -28.02 -30.87 -35.65
C ALA A 155 -26.52 -30.67 -35.92
N ALA A 156 -26.03 -31.06 -37.10
CA ALA A 156 -24.65 -30.82 -37.51
C ALA A 156 -24.33 -29.33 -37.66
N GLU A 157 -25.23 -28.54 -38.28
CA GLU A 157 -25.08 -27.09 -38.42
C GLU A 157 -25.06 -26.38 -37.06
N GLN A 158 -25.95 -26.76 -36.15
CA GLN A 158 -25.97 -26.23 -34.78
C GLN A 158 -24.67 -26.53 -34.03
N ALA A 159 -24.15 -27.76 -34.15
CA ALA A 159 -22.89 -28.14 -33.54
C ALA A 159 -21.70 -27.30 -34.05
N VAL A 160 -21.68 -26.98 -35.35
CA VAL A 160 -20.66 -26.08 -35.93
C VAL A 160 -20.80 -24.66 -35.38
N SER A 161 -22.02 -24.13 -35.28
CA SER A 161 -22.26 -22.79 -34.72
C SER A 161 -21.80 -22.70 -33.27
N SER A 162 -22.18 -23.67 -32.43
CA SER A 162 -21.77 -23.72 -31.03
C SER A 162 -20.25 -23.85 -30.86
N ALA A 163 -19.57 -24.61 -31.74
CA ALA A 163 -18.12 -24.70 -31.73
C ALA A 163 -17.44 -23.35 -32.07
N GLU A 164 -18.01 -22.59 -33.01
CA GLU A 164 -17.48 -21.29 -33.41
C GLU A 164 -17.68 -20.23 -32.32
N GLU A 165 -18.82 -20.24 -31.63
CA GLU A 165 -19.07 -19.39 -30.46
C GLU A 165 -18.09 -19.69 -29.32
N ALA A 166 -17.83 -20.97 -29.04
CA ALA A 166 -16.86 -21.38 -28.04
C ALA A 166 -15.44 -20.90 -28.40
N ARG A 167 -15.04 -20.98 -29.67
CA ARG A 167 -13.74 -20.43 -30.14
C ARG A 167 -13.64 -18.93 -29.96
N LYS A 168 -14.68 -18.17 -30.31
CA LYS A 168 -14.72 -16.72 -30.12
C LYS A 168 -14.62 -16.35 -28.64
N SER A 169 -15.34 -17.06 -27.77
CA SER A 169 -15.25 -16.84 -26.33
C SER A 169 -13.85 -17.11 -25.78
N ALA A 170 -13.19 -18.18 -26.25
CA ALA A 170 -11.81 -18.49 -25.87
C ALA A 170 -10.81 -17.41 -26.35
N ALA A 171 -10.96 -16.92 -27.58
CA ALA A 171 -10.13 -15.83 -28.11
C ALA A 171 -10.30 -14.54 -27.30
N ASN A 172 -11.54 -14.14 -27.00
CA ASN A 172 -11.83 -12.97 -26.18
C ASN A 172 -11.22 -13.09 -24.77
N ALA A 173 -11.24 -14.28 -24.19
CA ALA A 173 -10.62 -14.52 -22.89
C ALA A 173 -9.09 -14.37 -22.94
N GLN A 174 -8.44 -14.87 -24.01
CA GLN A 174 -7.00 -14.68 -24.23
C GLN A 174 -6.64 -13.20 -24.42
N ASP A 175 -7.40 -12.46 -25.21
CA ASP A 175 -7.19 -11.03 -25.41
C ASP A 175 -7.37 -10.25 -24.10
N THR A 176 -8.35 -10.62 -23.28
CA THR A 176 -8.57 -10.01 -21.96
C THR A 176 -7.38 -10.28 -21.03
N ILE A 177 -6.84 -11.50 -21.02
CA ILE A 177 -5.66 -11.84 -20.22
C ILE A 177 -4.46 -11.00 -20.67
N ALA A 178 -4.20 -10.91 -21.98
CA ALA A 178 -3.09 -10.12 -22.51
C ALA A 178 -3.23 -8.63 -22.15
N GLN A 179 -4.44 -8.06 -22.20
CA GLN A 179 -4.68 -6.68 -21.78
C GLN A 179 -4.43 -6.48 -20.29
N VAL A 180 -4.86 -7.41 -19.44
CA VAL A 180 -4.64 -7.34 -17.99
C VAL A 180 -3.15 -7.44 -17.66
N GLU A 181 -2.38 -8.31 -18.33
CA GLU A 181 -0.92 -8.41 -18.13
C GLU A 181 -0.19 -7.10 -18.46
N VAL A 182 -0.58 -6.41 -19.53
CA VAL A 182 -0.03 -5.10 -19.89
C VAL A 182 -0.39 -4.05 -18.82
N GLN A 183 -1.65 -3.99 -18.40
CA GLN A 183 -2.09 -3.03 -17.37
C GLN A 183 -1.39 -3.24 -16.02
N ILE A 184 -1.20 -4.49 -15.59
CA ILE A 184 -0.45 -4.81 -14.36
C ILE A 184 1.00 -4.35 -14.49
N SER A 185 1.63 -4.59 -15.64
CA SER A 185 3.02 -4.19 -15.89
C SER A 185 3.20 -2.67 -15.89
N GLU A 186 2.28 -1.93 -16.52
CA GLU A 186 2.28 -0.47 -16.52
C GLU A 186 2.05 0.11 -15.12
N ALA A 187 1.07 -0.43 -14.37
CA ALA A 187 0.80 -0.01 -13.00
C ALA A 187 2.01 -0.28 -12.07
N ALA A 188 2.68 -1.43 -12.24
CA ALA A 188 3.89 -1.75 -11.49
C ALA A 188 5.05 -0.78 -11.81
N LEU A 189 5.21 -0.41 -13.09
CA LEU A 189 6.24 0.54 -13.52
C LEU A 189 5.97 1.95 -12.97
N GLN A 190 4.71 2.40 -13.02
CA GLN A 190 4.30 3.67 -12.43
C GLN A 190 4.52 3.69 -10.92
N GLY A 191 4.12 2.63 -10.20
CA GLY A 191 4.36 2.50 -8.77
C GLY A 191 5.84 2.61 -8.40
N LYS A 192 6.72 1.91 -9.15
CA LYS A 192 8.17 2.01 -8.98
C LYS A 192 8.68 3.43 -9.20
N GLN A 193 8.19 4.12 -10.23
CA GLN A 193 8.64 5.45 -10.59
C GLN A 193 8.22 6.51 -9.56
N THR A 194 6.99 6.40 -9.04
CA THR A 194 6.49 7.25 -7.95
C THR A 194 7.32 7.08 -6.68
N VAL A 195 7.65 5.85 -6.29
CA VAL A 195 8.50 5.59 -5.11
C VAL A 195 9.91 6.14 -5.30
N LEU A 196 10.49 5.98 -6.50
CA LEU A 196 11.82 6.50 -6.80
C LEU A 196 11.86 8.03 -6.76
N GLN A 197 10.86 8.68 -7.34
CA GLN A 197 10.73 10.14 -7.31
C GLN A 197 10.53 10.66 -5.88
N ALA A 198 9.65 10.04 -5.09
CA ALA A 198 9.46 10.39 -3.69
C ALA A 198 10.75 10.24 -2.87
N GLY A 199 11.55 9.20 -3.15
CA GLY A 199 12.87 9.00 -2.54
C GLY A 199 13.86 10.11 -2.89
N GLN A 200 13.91 10.53 -4.15
CA GLN A 200 14.76 11.63 -4.62
C GLN A 200 14.36 12.98 -3.98
N GLU A 201 13.07 13.31 -4.01
CA GLU A 201 12.54 14.54 -3.39
C GLU A 201 12.80 14.58 -1.88
N ALA A 202 12.67 13.44 -1.19
CA ALA A 202 13.01 13.33 0.23
C ALA A 202 14.51 13.57 0.47
N GLN A 203 15.38 13.01 -0.38
CA GLN A 203 16.82 13.20 -0.25
C GLN A 203 17.26 14.66 -0.51
N GLU A 204 16.64 15.33 -1.50
CA GLU A 204 16.88 16.75 -1.77
C GLU A 204 16.43 17.61 -0.59
N ARG A 205 15.24 17.36 -0.03
CA ARG A 205 14.75 18.07 1.16
C ARG A 205 15.66 17.88 2.37
N ILE A 206 16.14 16.66 2.62
CA ILE A 206 17.07 16.37 3.72
C ILE A 206 18.38 17.13 3.51
N SER A 207 18.90 17.16 2.29
CA SER A 207 20.12 17.88 1.96
C SER A 207 19.97 19.38 2.17
N ALA A 208 18.86 19.96 1.70
CA ALA A 208 18.54 21.38 1.90
C ALA A 208 18.40 21.75 3.39
N LEU A 209 17.70 20.93 4.18
CA LEU A 209 17.60 21.12 5.63
C LEU A 209 18.98 21.03 6.31
N GLY A 210 19.83 20.12 5.87
CA GLY A 210 21.21 19.98 6.36
C GLY A 210 22.04 21.23 6.11
N GLU A 211 21.93 21.85 4.94
CA GLU A 211 22.64 23.10 4.62
C GLU A 211 22.08 24.30 5.39
N GLU A 212 20.75 24.42 5.54
CA GLU A 212 20.13 25.47 6.35
C GLU A 212 20.55 25.38 7.83
N ALA A 213 20.60 24.16 8.39
CA ALA A 213 21.07 23.93 9.74
C ALA A 213 22.54 24.33 9.92
N LYS A 214 23.41 24.04 8.95
CA LYS A 214 24.82 24.50 8.97
C LYS A 214 24.91 26.02 8.95
N LYS A 215 24.12 26.68 8.10
CA LYS A 215 24.10 28.14 7.99
C LYS A 215 23.66 28.78 9.31
N SER A 216 22.56 28.31 9.88
CA SER A 216 22.06 28.78 11.17
C SER A 216 23.09 28.57 12.30
N ALA A 217 23.77 27.42 12.33
CA ALA A 217 24.84 27.16 13.30
C ALA A 217 26.06 28.10 13.12
N GLN A 218 26.40 28.46 11.88
CA GLN A 218 27.48 29.41 11.60
C GLN A 218 27.10 30.83 12.02
N GLU A 219 25.86 31.25 11.77
CA GLU A 219 25.34 32.56 12.21
C GLU A 219 25.33 32.67 13.74
N ALA A 220 24.84 31.63 14.42
CA ALA A 220 24.90 31.50 15.87
C ALA A 220 26.33 31.61 16.42
N LYS A 221 27.28 30.91 15.79
CA LYS A 221 28.71 30.98 16.16
C LYS A 221 29.27 32.38 15.96
N GLN A 222 29.01 33.03 14.82
CA GLN A 222 29.49 34.39 14.56
C GLN A 222 28.90 35.42 15.53
N TYR A 223 27.63 35.24 15.92
CA TYR A 223 27.00 36.08 16.93
C TYR A 223 27.67 35.90 18.30
N ALA A 224 27.93 34.66 18.70
CA ALA A 224 28.64 34.36 19.94
C ALA A 224 30.08 34.93 19.94
N GLU A 225 30.81 34.82 18.83
CA GLU A 225 32.19 35.33 18.70
C GLU A 225 32.27 36.86 18.68
N LYS A 226 31.23 37.55 18.23
CA LYS A 226 31.17 39.03 18.20
C LYS A 226 30.66 39.65 19.49
N THR A 227 30.12 38.85 20.41
CA THR A 227 29.58 39.33 21.67
C THR A 227 30.64 39.22 22.75
N VAL A 228 31.11 40.33 23.31
CA VAL A 228 31.85 40.31 24.57
C VAL A 228 30.83 39.97 25.65
N ALA A 229 30.82 38.70 26.10
CA ALA A 229 29.92 38.24 27.15
C ALA A 229 30.25 38.98 28.45
N LYS A 230 29.41 39.97 28.80
CA LYS A 230 29.49 40.65 30.09
C LYS A 230 28.82 39.80 31.16
N CYS A 231 29.42 39.72 32.34
CA CYS A 231 28.86 38.94 33.44
C CYS A 231 27.67 39.67 34.07
N ILE A 232 26.69 38.93 34.59
CA ILE A 232 25.62 39.52 35.42
C ILE A 232 26.27 40.26 36.61
N GLY A 233 25.81 41.49 36.86
CA GLY A 233 26.41 42.39 37.86
C GLY A 233 27.59 43.22 37.38
N GLU A 234 28.10 43.00 36.17
CA GLU A 234 29.17 43.83 35.60
C GLU A 234 28.67 45.25 35.32
N VAL A 235 29.39 46.25 35.83
CA VAL A 235 29.14 47.66 35.52
C VAL A 235 30.00 48.08 34.33
N PHE A 236 29.37 48.66 33.32
CA PHE A 236 30.04 49.20 32.14
C PHE A 236 29.56 50.61 31.81
N TYR A 237 30.35 51.32 31.02
CA TYR A 237 30.06 52.68 30.59
C TYR A 237 29.64 52.70 29.12
N SER A 238 28.54 53.40 28.84
CA SER A 238 27.96 53.58 27.52
C SER A 238 27.96 55.05 27.11
N GLN A 239 28.09 55.33 25.81
CA GLN A 239 27.88 56.67 25.27
C GLN A 239 26.37 57.00 25.12
N SER A 240 25.50 56.00 25.24
CA SER A 240 24.05 56.16 25.11
C SER A 240 23.33 55.94 26.45
N SER A 241 22.32 56.76 26.69
CA SER A 241 21.35 56.60 27.79
C SER A 241 20.11 55.79 27.38
N SER A 242 20.03 55.32 26.13
CA SER A 242 18.91 54.52 25.63
C SER A 242 19.03 53.05 26.04
N GLU A 243 17.94 52.46 26.53
CA GLU A 243 17.87 51.02 26.81
C GLU A 243 18.05 50.18 25.54
N GLN A 244 17.61 50.68 24.39
CA GLN A 244 17.73 49.97 23.11
C GLN A 244 19.20 49.74 22.71
N ASP A 245 20.07 50.68 23.06
CA ASP A 245 21.52 50.57 22.79
C ASP A 245 22.26 49.78 23.88
N ASN A 246 21.59 49.48 25.00
CA ASN A 246 22.14 48.78 26.15
C ASN A 246 21.24 47.58 26.56
N PRO A 247 20.93 46.66 25.64
CA PRO A 247 20.03 45.54 25.93
C PRO A 247 20.63 44.64 27.01
N GLY A 248 19.78 44.10 27.89
CA GLY A 248 20.25 43.26 28.99
C GLY A 248 20.74 44.01 30.23
N ALA A 249 20.73 45.35 30.22
CA ALA A 249 21.30 46.17 31.28
C ALA A 249 20.30 47.16 31.90
N LEU A 250 20.57 47.59 33.13
CA LEU A 250 19.80 48.56 33.89
C LEU A 250 20.60 49.85 34.13
N PRO A 251 19.97 51.04 34.06
CA PRO A 251 20.69 52.31 34.14
C PRO A 251 21.04 52.67 35.59
N LEU A 252 22.32 52.86 35.88
CA LEU A 252 22.78 53.19 37.23
C LEU A 252 22.78 54.69 37.53
N PHE A 253 22.28 55.53 36.62
CA PHE A 253 22.23 57.00 36.81
C PHE A 253 20.84 57.52 37.21
N THR A 254 19.83 56.64 37.29
CA THR A 254 18.44 57.00 37.59
C THR A 254 18.11 56.87 39.07
N GLY A 255 18.61 55.82 39.74
CA GLY A 255 18.21 55.45 41.09
C GLY A 255 16.79 54.88 41.17
N GLU A 256 16.26 54.39 40.04
CA GLU A 256 14.89 53.93 39.94
C GLU A 256 14.63 52.64 40.73
N THR A 257 13.36 52.41 41.05
CA THR A 257 12.91 51.17 41.71
C THR A 257 12.21 50.29 40.69
N VAL A 258 12.75 49.09 40.52
CA VAL A 258 12.17 48.01 39.71
C VAL A 258 11.29 47.17 40.63
N SER A 259 9.97 47.41 40.60
CA SER A 259 9.02 46.79 41.54
C SER A 259 8.85 45.27 41.42
N SER A 260 9.16 44.70 40.24
CA SER A 260 9.05 43.25 39.96
C SER A 260 10.39 42.64 39.56
N ALA A 261 11.47 43.08 40.19
CA ALA A 261 12.84 42.72 39.82
C ALA A 261 13.11 41.20 39.95
N GLU A 262 12.52 40.53 40.93
CA GLU A 262 12.67 39.07 41.11
C GLU A 262 12.10 38.28 39.92
N THR A 263 11.02 38.77 39.30
CA THR A 263 10.39 38.11 38.15
C THR A 263 11.03 38.54 36.83
N LEU A 264 11.33 39.83 36.67
CA LEU A 264 11.86 40.38 35.42
C LEU A 264 13.36 40.06 35.23
N TYR A 265 14.12 40.03 36.32
CA TYR A 265 15.58 39.83 36.33
C TYR A 265 15.99 38.80 37.41
N PRO A 266 15.49 37.56 37.36
CA PRO A 266 15.64 36.57 38.43
C PRO A 266 17.10 36.26 38.76
N ASP A 267 17.95 36.15 37.74
CA ASP A 267 19.37 35.86 37.94
C ASP A 267 20.12 37.01 38.59
N PHE A 268 19.83 38.26 38.20
CA PHE A 268 20.44 39.44 38.80
C PHE A 268 19.94 39.69 40.22
N TYR A 269 18.65 39.48 40.48
CA TYR A 269 18.07 39.56 41.82
C TYR A 269 18.70 38.52 42.78
N ARG A 270 18.88 37.28 42.29
CA ARG A 270 19.59 36.21 43.02
C ARG A 270 21.06 36.54 43.24
N TRP A 271 21.74 37.08 42.22
CA TRP A 271 23.14 37.50 42.32
C TRP A 271 23.29 38.58 43.41
N LEU A 272 22.46 39.62 43.38
CA LEU A 272 22.49 40.67 44.41
C LEU A 272 22.27 40.11 45.81
N THR A 273 21.37 39.15 45.99
CA THR A 273 21.13 38.48 47.29
C THR A 273 22.40 37.81 47.85
N GLN A 274 23.31 37.37 46.99
CA GLN A 274 24.61 36.78 47.37
C GLN A 274 25.70 37.82 47.66
N HIS A 275 25.45 39.09 47.34
CA HIS A 275 26.38 40.22 47.45
C HIS A 275 25.85 41.30 48.41
N PRO A 276 25.72 41.02 49.73
CA PRO A 276 25.23 41.99 50.70
C PRO A 276 26.13 43.23 50.83
N GLU A 277 27.41 43.14 50.46
CA GLU A 277 28.35 44.27 50.43
C GLU A 277 27.99 45.35 49.41
N LEU A 278 27.13 45.01 48.43
CA LEU A 278 26.64 45.95 47.43
C LEU A 278 25.31 46.59 47.84
N GLN A 279 24.75 46.23 49.00
CA GLN A 279 23.42 46.62 49.42
C GLN A 279 23.45 47.60 50.59
N THR A 280 22.38 48.39 50.73
CA THR A 280 22.14 49.24 51.89
C THR A 280 20.65 49.25 52.25
N THR A 281 20.31 49.77 53.43
CA THR A 281 18.91 49.92 53.87
C THR A 281 18.23 51.09 53.15
N PRO A 282 16.90 51.07 52.94
CA PRO A 282 16.16 52.19 52.36
C PRO A 282 16.45 53.54 53.02
N GLU A 283 16.56 53.57 54.35
CA GLU A 283 16.81 54.79 55.12
C GLU A 283 18.21 55.34 54.86
N ALA A 284 19.23 54.47 54.88
CA ALA A 284 20.61 54.84 54.57
C ALA A 284 20.79 55.26 53.09
N TYR A 285 20.01 54.69 52.18
CA TYR A 285 19.98 55.09 50.77
C TYR A 285 19.48 56.54 50.62
N GLU A 286 18.38 56.90 51.27
CA GLU A 286 17.87 58.28 51.26
C GLU A 286 18.82 59.26 51.96
N GLN A 287 19.46 58.84 53.04
CA GLN A 287 20.49 59.65 53.70
C GLN A 287 21.70 59.88 52.78
N ALA A 288 22.13 58.87 52.04
CA ALA A 288 23.20 58.97 51.05
C ALA A 288 22.82 59.97 49.94
N LEU A 289 21.61 59.87 49.38
CA LEU A 289 21.13 60.83 48.39
C LEU A 289 21.07 62.27 48.92
N ASN A 290 20.61 62.47 50.16
CA ASN A 290 20.53 63.81 50.76
C ASN A 290 21.90 64.41 51.07
N THR A 291 22.86 63.58 51.45
CA THR A 291 24.20 64.03 51.87
C THR A 291 25.15 64.20 50.68
N PHE A 292 25.09 63.26 49.72
CA PHE A 292 26.05 63.15 48.64
C PHE A 292 25.43 63.32 47.24
N GLY A 293 24.10 63.42 47.10
CA GLY A 293 23.44 63.52 45.80
C GLY A 293 23.43 62.24 44.96
N GLU A 294 24.07 61.18 45.45
CA GLU A 294 24.25 59.88 44.80
C GLU A 294 24.24 58.75 45.83
N CYS A 295 24.07 57.51 45.38
CA CYS A 295 24.22 56.32 46.22
C CYS A 295 24.74 55.16 45.36
N PRO A 296 25.88 54.54 45.72
CA PRO A 296 26.46 53.45 44.94
C PRO A 296 25.86 52.07 45.27
N TYR A 297 24.94 51.98 46.22
CA TYR A 297 24.41 50.72 46.75
C TYR A 297 23.03 50.41 46.18
N TYR A 298 22.71 49.12 46.12
CA TYR A 298 21.37 48.62 45.82
C TYR A 298 20.50 48.58 47.09
N VAL A 299 19.18 48.64 46.94
CA VAL A 299 18.25 48.33 48.04
C VAL A 299 17.37 47.17 47.59
N LEU A 300 17.48 46.04 48.26
CA LEU A 300 16.56 44.91 48.07
C LEU A 300 15.38 45.02 49.03
N ALA A 301 14.19 44.78 48.51
CA ALA A 301 12.96 44.55 49.28
C ALA A 301 12.17 43.40 48.63
N GLU A 302 11.09 42.96 49.24
CA GLU A 302 10.31 41.79 48.79
C GLU A 302 9.90 41.93 47.31
N GLY A 303 10.56 41.15 46.43
CA GLY A 303 10.36 41.15 44.97
C GLY A 303 10.87 42.38 44.20
N SER A 304 11.34 43.43 44.89
CA SER A 304 11.71 44.72 44.29
C SER A 304 13.18 45.09 44.51
N LEU A 305 13.73 45.85 43.56
CA LEU A 305 15.12 46.29 43.56
C LEU A 305 15.18 47.79 43.30
N ARG A 306 15.82 48.55 44.18
CA ARG A 306 16.25 49.91 43.86
C ARG A 306 17.68 49.92 43.35
N LEU A 307 17.89 50.54 42.20
CA LEU A 307 19.20 50.70 41.59
C LEU A 307 20.02 51.78 42.29
N PRO A 308 21.36 51.69 42.25
CA PRO A 308 22.25 52.80 42.51
C PRO A 308 21.86 54.02 41.68
N LYS A 309 22.21 55.19 42.21
CA LYS A 309 22.19 56.45 41.48
C LYS A 309 23.61 57.00 41.50
N LEU A 310 24.34 56.78 40.43
CA LEU A 310 25.70 57.24 40.20
C LEU A 310 25.62 58.54 39.39
N ALA A 311 26.04 59.65 40.00
CA ALA A 311 25.95 60.97 39.38
C ALA A 311 27.29 61.73 39.38
N HIS A 312 28.25 61.31 40.21
CA HIS A 312 29.54 61.97 40.35
C HIS A 312 30.71 61.17 39.78
N PHE A 313 31.91 61.73 39.95
CA PHE A 313 33.16 61.12 39.50
C PHE A 313 33.42 59.79 40.20
N ILE A 314 33.61 58.73 39.41
CA ILE A 314 33.90 57.39 39.91
C ILE A 314 35.42 57.20 39.99
N LYS A 315 35.92 56.99 41.21
CA LYS A 315 37.32 56.57 41.44
C LYS A 315 37.42 55.05 41.51
N MET A 316 38.58 54.51 41.10
CA MET A 316 38.87 53.10 41.31
C MET A 316 39.03 52.80 42.80
N ALA A 317 38.29 51.81 43.30
CA ALA A 317 38.47 51.30 44.65
C ALA A 317 39.76 50.48 44.76
N ASN A 318 40.34 50.45 45.96
CA ASN A 318 41.39 49.50 46.33
C ASN A 318 40.86 48.58 47.45
N THR A 319 41.60 47.52 47.78
CA THR A 319 41.18 46.52 48.76
C THR A 319 40.97 47.06 50.17
N ALA A 320 41.53 48.22 50.51
CA ALA A 320 41.40 48.83 51.84
C ALA A 320 40.20 49.80 51.93
N GLU A 321 39.89 50.53 50.85
CA GLU A 321 38.82 51.53 50.82
C GLU A 321 37.45 50.95 50.41
N GLY A 322 37.42 49.93 49.55
CA GLY A 322 36.17 49.33 49.07
C GLY A 322 35.26 50.29 48.29
N ILE A 323 33.98 49.93 48.17
CA ILE A 323 32.95 50.81 47.59
C ILE A 323 32.57 51.86 48.63
N GLY A 324 32.42 53.11 48.19
CA GLY A 324 32.04 54.20 49.06
C GLY A 324 31.75 55.48 48.28
N GLN A 325 31.44 56.52 49.03
CA GLN A 325 31.12 57.84 48.51
C GLN A 325 31.73 58.90 49.44
N SER A 326 32.08 60.05 48.89
CA SER A 326 32.68 61.16 49.64
C SER A 326 32.16 62.48 49.12
N SER A 327 32.05 63.48 49.98
CA SER A 327 31.66 64.83 49.57
C SER A 327 32.73 65.46 48.67
N ALA A 328 32.30 66.34 47.76
CA ALA A 328 33.22 67.17 47.01
C ALA A 328 34.07 68.02 47.96
N GLY A 329 35.37 68.05 47.72
CA GLY A 329 36.30 68.80 48.54
C GLY A 329 37.55 69.16 47.76
N LEU A 330 38.21 70.23 48.18
CA LEU A 330 39.53 70.62 47.73
C LEU A 330 40.53 70.35 48.86
N PRO A 331 41.79 70.00 48.56
CA PRO A 331 42.87 70.09 49.54
C PRO A 331 42.87 71.46 50.21
N ASN A 332 43.06 71.48 51.53
CA ASN A 332 43.20 72.76 52.21
C ASN A 332 44.50 73.42 51.77
N ILE A 333 44.48 74.74 51.63
CA ILE A 333 45.70 75.52 51.44
C ILE A 333 45.92 76.26 52.75
N THR A 334 46.97 75.87 53.47
CA THR A 334 47.41 76.55 54.69
C THR A 334 48.76 77.22 54.48
N GLY A 335 48.98 78.36 55.11
CA GLY A 335 50.26 79.05 55.12
C GLY A 335 50.36 80.01 56.27
N SER A 336 51.54 80.55 56.51
CA SER A 336 51.70 81.69 57.42
C SER A 336 52.79 82.59 56.89
N PHE A 337 52.67 83.88 57.18
CA PHE A 337 53.80 84.79 57.04
C PHE A 337 54.04 85.46 58.40
N SER A 338 55.30 85.48 58.81
CA SER A 338 55.77 86.16 60.01
C SER A 338 56.82 87.17 59.59
N PRO A 339 56.73 88.45 60.00
CA PRO A 339 57.78 89.41 59.71
C PRO A 339 59.08 88.96 60.39
N GLY A 340 60.19 88.96 59.64
CA GLY A 340 61.52 88.76 60.21
C GLY A 340 61.84 89.85 61.25
N SER A 341 62.70 89.51 62.22
CA SER A 341 63.12 90.40 63.31
C SER A 341 63.50 91.81 62.81
N GLY A 342 62.67 92.80 63.12
CA GLY A 342 62.96 94.21 62.83
C GLY A 342 61.76 95.08 62.45
N THR A 343 60.68 94.49 61.94
CA THR A 343 59.48 95.23 61.51
C THR A 343 58.23 94.66 62.20
N GLY A 344 57.78 95.29 63.29
CA GLY A 344 56.52 94.91 63.92
C GLY A 344 55.34 95.30 63.04
N PHE A 345 54.57 94.33 62.58
CA PHE A 345 53.20 94.56 62.13
C PHE A 345 52.36 94.95 63.36
N SER A 346 51.55 96.01 63.28
CA SER A 346 50.68 96.41 64.40
C SER A 346 49.67 95.30 64.70
N SER A 347 49.34 95.06 65.96
CA SER A 347 48.42 93.99 66.38
C SER A 347 46.95 94.20 65.94
N ASN A 348 46.66 95.17 65.07
CA ASN A 348 45.31 95.63 64.68
C ASN A 348 45.03 95.46 63.18
N PHE A 349 45.38 94.32 62.58
CA PHE A 349 44.89 93.98 61.23
C PHE A 349 43.48 93.38 61.34
N ALA A 350 42.52 93.94 60.59
CA ALA A 350 41.24 93.28 60.38
C ALA A 350 41.49 92.01 59.55
N ARG A 351 41.11 90.86 60.08
CA ARG A 351 41.21 89.56 59.41
C ARG A 351 39.83 89.14 58.95
N ASP A 352 39.74 88.66 57.72
CA ASP A 352 38.50 88.23 57.11
C ASP A 352 38.78 87.04 56.16
N GLY A 353 37.77 86.19 55.95
CA GLY A 353 37.89 84.97 55.14
C GLY A 353 38.98 84.01 55.62
N ALA A 354 39.97 83.74 54.76
CA ALA A 354 40.99 82.72 54.99
C ALA A 354 42.15 83.17 55.90
N PHE A 355 42.13 84.39 56.47
CA PHE A 355 43.25 84.90 57.27
C PHE A 355 42.99 84.80 58.78
N THR A 356 43.99 84.37 59.55
CA THR A 356 43.91 84.14 61.01
C THR A 356 45.11 84.73 61.76
N SER A 357 45.07 84.78 63.10
CA SER A 357 46.30 85.00 63.89
C SER A 357 47.08 83.71 63.92
N GLY A 358 48.34 83.75 63.51
CA GLY A 358 49.32 82.69 63.76
C GLY A 358 49.90 82.73 65.18
N GLY A 359 49.54 83.73 66.00
CA GLY A 359 49.97 83.87 67.39
C GLY A 359 51.06 84.95 67.59
N ALA A 360 51.28 85.31 68.86
CA ALA A 360 52.24 86.34 69.26
C ALA A 360 53.67 85.96 68.85
N SER A 361 54.21 86.71 67.90
CA SER A 361 55.62 86.66 67.50
C SER A 361 56.43 87.69 68.29
N HIS A 362 57.57 87.26 68.83
CA HIS A 362 58.46 88.11 69.61
C HIS A 362 59.69 88.43 68.77
N GLY A 363 59.91 89.71 68.47
CA GLY A 363 61.06 90.15 67.68
C GLY A 363 61.67 91.44 68.24
N ASN A 364 62.99 91.60 68.05
CA ASN A 364 63.65 92.86 68.37
C ASN A 364 63.23 93.94 67.37
N LYS A 365 62.70 95.07 67.84
CA LYS A 365 62.54 96.27 67.01
C LYS A 365 63.93 96.80 66.64
N LEU A 366 64.06 97.50 65.51
CA LEU A 366 65.31 98.13 65.05
C LEU A 366 66.01 99.02 66.11
N ASN A 367 65.28 99.48 67.13
CA ASN A 367 65.80 100.27 68.26
C ASN A 367 66.06 99.45 69.56
N GLY A 368 66.18 98.12 69.50
CA GLY A 368 66.59 97.29 70.64
C GLY A 368 65.52 97.08 71.73
N THR A 369 64.26 97.42 71.45
CA THR A 369 63.11 97.14 72.34
C THR A 369 62.39 95.87 71.87
N ASN A 370 61.90 95.05 72.80
CA ASN A 370 61.04 93.91 72.46
C ASN A 370 59.77 94.42 71.76
N GLY A 371 59.48 93.89 70.57
CA GLY A 371 58.23 94.11 69.86
C GLY A 371 57.39 92.86 69.84
N GLU A 372 56.15 92.99 70.31
CA GLU A 372 55.09 92.03 70.03
C GLU A 372 54.60 92.30 68.61
N GLY A 373 54.82 91.34 67.71
CA GLY A 373 54.22 91.33 66.37
C GLY A 373 53.22 90.18 66.32
N ASP A 374 52.16 90.31 65.52
CA ASP A 374 51.26 89.18 65.26
C ASP A 374 51.64 88.53 63.93
N SER A 375 51.68 87.20 63.91
CA SER A 375 51.84 86.46 62.64
C SER A 375 50.47 86.30 62.00
N VAL A 376 50.42 86.34 60.66
CA VAL A 376 49.18 86.11 59.94
C VAL A 376 49.20 84.69 59.38
N GLY A 377 48.25 83.88 59.84
CA GLY A 377 47.94 82.58 59.26
C GLY A 377 47.03 82.74 58.04
N PHE A 378 47.13 81.77 57.14
CA PHE A 378 46.24 81.57 56.02
C PHE A 378 45.71 80.14 56.11
N ASP A 379 44.40 79.98 56.08
CA ASP A 379 43.68 78.71 56.05
C ASP A 379 42.43 78.87 55.16
N ALA A 380 42.48 78.31 53.95
CA ALA A 380 41.40 78.44 52.98
C ALA A 380 40.06 77.83 53.46
N SER A 381 40.09 76.83 54.34
CA SER A 381 38.89 76.17 54.90
C SER A 381 38.03 77.13 55.71
N MET A 382 38.63 78.18 56.27
CA MET A 382 37.90 79.22 57.01
C MET A 382 37.06 80.14 56.12
N SER A 383 37.39 80.25 54.83
CA SER A 383 36.61 81.05 53.89
C SER A 383 35.54 80.24 53.19
N ASN A 384 35.80 78.98 52.87
CA ASN A 384 34.84 78.08 52.27
C ASN A 384 35.11 76.65 52.79
N PRO A 385 34.12 76.01 53.44
CA PRO A 385 34.26 74.64 53.96
C PRO A 385 34.66 73.59 52.91
N ILE A 386 34.56 73.88 51.61
CA ILE A 386 35.02 72.95 50.56
C ILE A 386 36.54 72.70 50.62
N TYR A 387 37.34 73.67 51.09
CA TYR A 387 38.78 73.49 51.28
C TYR A 387 39.05 72.69 52.56
N GLY A 388 39.94 71.70 52.48
CA GLY A 388 40.24 70.74 53.55
C GLY A 388 39.32 69.53 53.62
N SER A 389 38.23 69.53 52.84
CA SER A 389 37.27 68.41 52.79
C SER A 389 37.72 67.25 51.89
N SER A 390 38.87 67.35 51.20
CA SER A 390 39.48 66.28 50.40
C SER A 390 41.01 66.36 50.43
N SER A 391 41.70 65.25 50.17
CA SER A 391 43.16 65.22 49.96
C SER A 391 43.59 65.34 48.49
N THR A 392 42.64 65.32 47.56
CA THR A 392 42.88 65.42 46.11
C THR A 392 41.91 66.39 45.43
N VAL A 393 42.38 67.13 44.42
CA VAL A 393 41.51 67.93 43.54
C VAL A 393 40.84 66.99 42.54
N THR A 394 39.58 67.28 42.18
CA THR A 394 38.88 66.54 41.12
C THR A 394 39.71 66.52 39.84
N PRO A 395 40.09 65.35 39.30
CA PRO A 395 40.87 65.28 38.08
C PRO A 395 40.01 65.69 36.86
N ALA A 396 40.69 66.08 35.77
CA ALA A 396 40.03 66.17 34.46
C ALA A 396 39.41 64.81 34.11
N HIS A 397 38.17 64.80 33.61
CA HIS A 397 37.39 63.57 33.41
C HIS A 397 36.55 63.60 32.12
N THR A 398 36.08 62.42 31.72
CA THR A 398 35.10 62.21 30.66
C THR A 398 33.88 61.52 31.26
N THR A 399 32.69 61.98 30.90
CA THR A 399 31.42 61.47 31.45
C THR A 399 30.76 60.51 30.46
N LEU A 400 30.36 59.34 30.95
CA LEU A 400 29.62 58.31 30.22
C LEU A 400 28.49 57.78 31.11
N TYR A 401 27.50 57.12 30.52
CA TYR A 401 26.37 56.55 31.26
C TYR A 401 26.75 55.20 31.88
N PRO A 402 26.69 55.03 33.20
CA PRO A 402 26.93 53.74 33.83
C PRO A 402 25.70 52.83 33.73
N TRP A 403 25.92 51.58 33.33
CA TRP A 403 24.92 50.53 33.19
C TRP A 403 25.38 49.26 33.90
N VAL A 404 24.46 48.49 34.48
CA VAL A 404 24.75 47.17 35.06
C VAL A 404 24.06 46.07 34.25
N VAL A 405 24.76 44.98 33.99
CA VAL A 405 24.18 43.81 33.30
C VAL A 405 23.21 43.08 34.23
N ALA A 406 21.94 43.00 33.83
CA ALA A 406 20.88 42.33 34.57
C ALA A 406 20.46 40.98 33.94
N TYR A 407 20.62 40.79 32.63
CA TYR A 407 20.36 39.51 31.96
C TYR A 407 21.11 39.40 30.63
N HIS A 408 21.29 38.16 30.14
CA HIS A 408 21.88 37.91 28.83
C HIS A 408 20.80 37.97 27.74
N ALA A 409 20.86 38.97 26.86
CA ALA A 409 19.85 39.21 25.81
C ALA A 409 19.87 38.21 24.62
N GLY A 410 20.25 36.95 24.85
CA GLY A 410 20.50 35.95 23.79
C GLY A 410 19.39 34.92 23.54
N GLN A 411 18.13 35.16 23.89
CA GLN A 411 17.13 34.08 24.00
C GLN A 411 16.01 34.01 22.93
N GLU A 412 15.91 34.94 21.96
CA GLU A 412 14.73 34.92 21.06
C GLU A 412 14.86 34.09 19.76
N MET A 413 16.03 33.51 19.44
CA MET A 413 16.24 32.89 18.12
C MET A 413 16.12 31.35 18.05
N TYR A 414 16.05 30.63 19.17
CA TYR A 414 16.10 29.16 19.17
C TYR A 414 14.76 28.45 19.42
N ALA A 415 13.79 29.12 20.06
CA ALA A 415 12.49 28.51 20.38
C ALA A 415 11.65 28.24 19.12
N THR A 416 11.63 29.18 18.18
CA THR A 416 10.88 29.08 16.92
C THR A 416 11.43 28.02 15.95
N GLN A 417 12.74 27.74 15.99
CA GLN A 417 13.33 26.66 15.19
C GLN A 417 13.00 25.28 15.78
N ALA A 418 13.00 25.14 17.11
CA ALA A 418 12.68 23.89 17.80
C ALA A 418 11.19 23.49 17.63
N GLU A 419 10.28 24.47 17.64
CA GLU A 419 8.85 24.23 17.36
C GLU A 419 8.63 23.71 15.92
N LYS A 420 9.29 24.31 14.92
CA LYS A 420 9.24 23.82 13.53
C LYS A 420 9.80 22.41 13.37
N TRP A 421 10.86 22.06 14.10
CA TRP A 421 11.40 20.69 14.10
C TRP A 421 10.42 19.69 14.73
N ASN A 422 9.76 20.06 15.83
CA ASN A 422 8.74 19.23 16.46
C ASN A 422 7.50 19.05 15.56
N GLU A 423 7.05 20.09 14.84
CA GLU A 423 5.99 19.96 13.83
C GLU A 423 6.36 19.01 12.69
N LEU A 424 7.59 19.09 12.17
CA LEU A 424 8.07 18.23 11.08
C LEU A 424 8.27 16.76 11.53
N LEU A 425 8.60 16.53 12.80
CA LEU A 425 8.65 15.19 13.40
C LEU A 425 7.25 14.60 13.62
N ASN A 426 6.28 15.42 14.05
CA ASN A 426 4.88 15.03 14.21
C ASN A 426 4.17 14.72 12.87
N LEU A 427 4.76 15.09 11.73
CA LEU A 427 4.27 14.74 10.39
C LEU A 427 4.80 13.40 9.86
N LYS A 428 5.74 12.74 10.56
CA LYS A 428 6.23 11.39 10.20
C LYS A 428 5.54 10.36 11.11
N ALA A 429 5.05 9.27 10.53
CA ALA A 429 4.35 8.22 11.26
C ALA A 429 5.10 7.83 12.56
N ASP A 430 4.44 7.99 13.70
CA ASP A 430 4.97 7.52 14.97
C ASP A 430 4.90 5.98 15.07
N ILE A 431 5.52 5.40 16.11
CA ILE A 431 5.58 3.94 16.28
C ILE A 431 4.16 3.33 16.41
N SER A 432 3.19 4.12 16.85
CA SER A 432 1.79 3.77 17.04
C SER A 432 0.90 4.02 15.83
N LEU A 433 1.42 4.63 14.75
CA LEU A 433 0.68 5.06 13.57
C LEU A 433 -0.49 6.03 13.86
N GLU A 434 -0.46 6.74 14.99
CA GLU A 434 -1.58 7.58 15.46
C GLU A 434 -1.73 8.88 14.68
N ASN A 435 -0.67 9.31 14.00
CA ASN A 435 -0.60 10.54 13.21
C ASN A 435 -0.63 10.32 11.69
N LEU A 436 -1.08 9.15 11.22
CA LEU A 436 -1.29 8.93 9.79
C LEU A 436 -2.35 9.88 9.22
N SER A 437 -2.16 10.33 7.98
CA SER A 437 -3.24 10.99 7.23
C SER A 437 -4.39 10.01 6.96
N ALA A 438 -5.54 10.52 6.54
CA ALA A 438 -6.68 9.67 6.17
C ALA A 438 -6.30 8.63 5.10
N GLU A 439 -5.56 9.05 4.06
CA GLU A 439 -5.05 8.15 3.02
C GLU A 439 -4.01 7.16 3.58
N GLY A 440 -3.12 7.61 4.48
CA GLY A 440 -2.14 6.75 5.14
C GLY A 440 -2.79 5.65 5.99
N ALA A 441 -3.85 6.00 6.72
CA ALA A 441 -4.63 5.06 7.52
C ALA A 441 -5.35 4.03 6.64
N GLU A 442 -5.90 4.45 5.50
CA GLU A 442 -6.55 3.56 4.53
C GLU A 442 -5.54 2.57 3.91
N GLN A 443 -4.35 3.03 3.53
CA GLN A 443 -3.27 2.17 3.02
C GLN A 443 -2.81 1.17 4.10
N ALA A 444 -2.64 1.61 5.34
CA ALA A 444 -2.27 0.72 6.46
C ALA A 444 -3.35 -0.35 6.72
N ALA A 445 -4.64 0.01 6.66
CA ALA A 445 -5.73 -0.94 6.79
C ALA A 445 -5.71 -1.99 5.65
N ALA A 446 -5.42 -1.57 4.41
CA ALA A 446 -5.35 -2.48 3.26
C ALA A 446 -4.25 -3.53 3.39
N LEU A 447 -3.17 -3.27 4.14
CA LEU A 447 -2.10 -4.22 4.40
C LEU A 447 -2.55 -5.42 5.25
N SER A 448 -3.64 -5.29 6.02
CA SER A 448 -4.21 -6.39 6.80
C SER A 448 -4.99 -7.40 5.96
N MET A 449 -5.41 -7.04 4.75
CA MET A 449 -6.26 -7.88 3.89
C MET A 449 -5.51 -9.14 3.39
N PRO A 450 -6.25 -10.23 3.03
CA PRO A 450 -5.63 -11.44 2.48
C PRO A 450 -4.81 -11.15 1.22
N GLY A 451 -3.59 -11.67 1.16
CA GLY A 451 -2.70 -11.58 0.01
C GLY A 451 -2.75 -12.83 -0.89
N GLU A 452 -1.89 -12.85 -1.91
CA GLU A 452 -1.81 -13.94 -2.89
C GLU A 452 -0.93 -15.12 -2.45
N ARG A 453 0.02 -14.88 -1.54
CA ARG A 453 0.91 -15.93 -1.00
C ARG A 453 0.19 -16.75 0.07
N PHE A 454 0.26 -18.07 -0.04
CA PHE A 454 -0.25 -18.99 0.96
C PHE A 454 0.66 -20.19 1.14
N GLU A 455 0.52 -20.84 2.30
CA GLU A 455 1.21 -22.08 2.66
C GLU A 455 0.17 -23.16 2.96
N GLY A 456 0.27 -24.29 2.27
CA GLY A 456 -0.59 -25.45 2.53
C GLY A 456 -0.27 -26.06 3.88
N LEU A 457 -1.30 -26.39 4.65
CA LEU A 457 -1.17 -27.02 5.95
C LEU A 457 -1.75 -28.44 5.91
N ASN A 458 -1.22 -29.31 6.75
CA ASN A 458 -1.76 -30.66 6.92
C ASN A 458 -2.90 -30.62 7.95
N LEU A 459 -4.11 -31.02 7.54
CA LEU A 459 -5.24 -31.12 8.44
C LEU A 459 -5.04 -32.34 9.35
N LEU A 460 -4.92 -32.08 10.65
CA LEU A 460 -4.77 -33.07 11.71
C LEU A 460 -6.13 -33.43 12.29
N GLU A 461 -6.16 -34.22 13.36
CA GLU A 461 -7.39 -34.56 14.05
C GLU A 461 -8.16 -33.33 14.54
N SER A 462 -9.49 -33.46 14.58
CA SER A 462 -10.37 -32.39 15.09
C SER A 462 -9.95 -31.95 16.49
N ALA A 463 -10.03 -30.64 16.75
CA ALA A 463 -9.50 -29.92 17.92
C ALA A 463 -7.97 -29.69 17.94
N SER A 464 -7.23 -30.05 16.88
CA SER A 464 -5.80 -29.68 16.74
C SER A 464 -5.59 -28.17 16.66
N THR A 465 -4.43 -27.72 17.13
CA THR A 465 -4.01 -26.31 17.13
C THR A 465 -2.88 -26.04 16.16
N TYR A 466 -2.92 -24.88 15.51
CA TYR A 466 -1.91 -24.41 14.56
C TYR A 466 -1.42 -23.02 15.00
N THR A 467 -0.12 -22.79 14.91
CA THR A 467 0.48 -21.48 15.21
C THR A 467 0.63 -20.68 13.93
N ALA A 468 0.16 -19.44 13.93
CA ALA A 468 0.30 -18.56 12.76
C ALA A 468 1.77 -18.16 12.57
N PRO A 469 2.36 -18.37 11.38
CA PRO A 469 3.77 -18.04 11.12
C PRO A 469 4.01 -16.54 10.86
N ALA A 470 2.94 -15.76 10.64
CA ALA A 470 2.95 -14.33 10.38
C ALA A 470 1.53 -13.76 10.62
N CYS A 471 1.32 -12.46 10.39
CA CYS A 471 -0.04 -11.91 10.31
C CYS A 471 -0.73 -12.38 9.01
N GLY A 472 -1.95 -12.90 9.13
CA GLY A 472 -2.68 -13.47 8.00
C GLY A 472 -3.97 -14.18 8.41
N TYR A 473 -4.36 -15.19 7.63
CA TYR A 473 -5.65 -15.86 7.74
C TYR A 473 -5.50 -17.38 7.60
N PHE A 474 -6.11 -18.12 8.52
CA PHE A 474 -6.33 -19.55 8.32
C PHE A 474 -7.57 -19.75 7.46
N GLN A 475 -7.45 -20.57 6.41
CA GLN A 475 -8.57 -21.02 5.59
C GLN A 475 -8.76 -22.52 5.74
N LEU A 476 -10.00 -22.94 5.97
CA LEU A 476 -10.42 -24.33 5.84
C LEU A 476 -11.64 -24.43 4.92
N THR A 477 -11.54 -25.31 3.91
CA THR A 477 -12.61 -25.64 3.00
C THR A 477 -12.73 -27.15 2.84
N ILE A 478 -13.85 -27.73 3.30
CA ILE A 478 -14.13 -29.17 3.23
C ILE A 478 -15.55 -29.37 2.67
N GLN A 479 -15.73 -30.38 1.81
CA GLN A 479 -17.06 -30.81 1.39
C GLN A 479 -17.71 -31.69 2.47
N ALA A 480 -18.93 -31.34 2.87
CA ALA A 480 -19.73 -32.18 3.76
C ALA A 480 -20.28 -33.40 3.02
N VAL A 481 -20.37 -34.54 3.68
CA VAL A 481 -20.99 -35.77 3.18
C VAL A 481 -22.41 -35.97 3.68
N ALA A 482 -22.79 -35.29 4.77
CA ALA A 482 -24.13 -35.35 5.35
C ALA A 482 -24.60 -34.00 5.90
N ALA A 483 -25.92 -33.88 6.12
CA ALA A 483 -26.48 -32.75 6.86
C ALA A 483 -25.99 -32.75 8.32
N GLY A 484 -25.74 -31.58 8.88
CA GLY A 484 -25.29 -31.39 10.26
C GLY A 484 -23.78 -31.48 10.48
N GLU A 485 -23.00 -31.88 9.47
CA GLU A 485 -21.54 -31.77 9.54
C GLU A 485 -21.08 -30.31 9.55
N TYR A 486 -19.98 -30.02 10.24
CA TYR A 486 -19.51 -28.65 10.39
C TYR A 486 -17.98 -28.52 10.30
N ILE A 487 -17.55 -27.29 10.07
CA ILE A 487 -16.19 -26.82 10.31
C ILE A 487 -16.24 -25.57 11.20
N ARG A 488 -15.21 -25.38 12.01
CA ARG A 488 -15.01 -24.18 12.82
C ARG A 488 -13.53 -23.94 13.03
N LEU A 489 -13.10 -22.73 12.75
CA LEU A 489 -11.80 -22.19 13.11
C LEU A 489 -11.98 -21.24 14.28
N GLN A 490 -11.07 -21.27 15.24
CA GLN A 490 -11.10 -20.41 16.42
C GLN A 490 -9.69 -19.92 16.74
N ASN A 491 -9.47 -18.61 16.63
CA ASN A 491 -8.28 -18.00 17.20
C ASN A 491 -8.44 -17.94 18.73
N ASN A 492 -7.50 -18.54 19.45
CA ASN A 492 -7.55 -18.71 20.90
C ASN A 492 -7.03 -17.49 21.68
N THR A 493 -6.51 -16.48 21.00
CA THR A 493 -6.06 -15.22 21.61
C THR A 493 -7.24 -14.45 22.21
N ALA A 494 -6.98 -13.64 23.24
CA ALA A 494 -8.01 -12.82 23.87
C ALA A 494 -8.61 -11.82 22.85
N GLY A 495 -9.94 -11.91 22.62
CA GLY A 495 -10.62 -11.15 21.56
C GLY A 495 -10.51 -11.79 20.17
N GLY A 496 -9.96 -13.00 20.06
CA GLY A 496 -9.84 -13.76 18.83
C GLY A 496 -11.18 -14.09 18.19
N ILE A 497 -11.20 -14.08 16.86
CA ILE A 497 -12.41 -14.36 16.09
C ILE A 497 -12.58 -15.88 15.92
N SER A 498 -13.82 -16.34 16.04
CA SER A 498 -14.24 -17.69 15.65
C SER A 498 -15.13 -17.61 14.42
N ALA A 499 -14.87 -18.44 13.41
CA ALA A 499 -15.73 -18.59 12.25
C ALA A 499 -16.03 -20.07 12.01
N GLY A 500 -17.27 -20.41 11.69
CA GLY A 500 -17.67 -21.77 11.42
C GLY A 500 -18.95 -21.85 10.62
N MET A 501 -19.18 -23.00 10.01
CA MET A 501 -20.33 -23.30 9.17
C MET A 501 -20.79 -24.73 9.40
N SER A 502 -22.09 -24.98 9.25
CA SER A 502 -22.66 -26.33 9.25
C SER A 502 -23.43 -26.58 7.95
N ALA A 503 -23.42 -27.83 7.49
CA ALA A 503 -24.01 -28.23 6.22
C ALA A 503 -25.52 -28.52 6.38
N ALA A 504 -26.33 -27.98 5.49
CA ALA A 504 -27.76 -28.29 5.43
C ALA A 504 -28.04 -29.66 4.77
N SER A 505 -27.12 -30.15 3.93
CA SER A 505 -27.19 -31.45 3.24
C SER A 505 -25.80 -31.92 2.85
N GLY A 506 -25.67 -33.21 2.49
CA GLY A 506 -24.44 -33.74 1.88
C GLY A 506 -24.14 -33.08 0.53
N GLY A 507 -22.86 -32.97 0.20
CA GLY A 507 -22.33 -32.35 -1.02
C GLY A 507 -22.02 -30.85 -0.89
N VAL A 508 -22.39 -30.19 0.21
CA VAL A 508 -22.18 -28.75 0.43
C VAL A 508 -20.72 -28.45 0.77
N LEU A 509 -20.15 -27.41 0.17
CA LEU A 509 -18.84 -26.88 0.55
C LEU A 509 -18.95 -25.96 1.77
N LEU A 510 -18.24 -26.33 2.82
CA LEU A 510 -18.09 -25.50 4.01
C LEU A 510 -16.76 -24.76 3.90
N SER A 511 -16.76 -23.43 4.09
CA SER A 511 -15.54 -22.62 3.99
C SER A 511 -15.47 -21.56 5.09
N ALA A 512 -14.43 -21.60 5.91
CA ALA A 512 -14.23 -20.67 7.01
C ALA A 512 -12.85 -20.01 6.93
N TYR A 513 -12.80 -18.74 7.33
CA TYR A 513 -11.58 -17.94 7.44
C TYR A 513 -11.50 -17.29 8.81
N VAL A 514 -10.33 -17.33 9.44
CA VAL A 514 -10.08 -16.63 10.71
C VAL A 514 -8.75 -15.88 10.64
N PRO A 515 -8.73 -14.58 10.95
CA PRO A 515 -7.49 -13.82 11.03
C PRO A 515 -6.67 -14.21 12.26
N ALA A 516 -5.35 -14.15 12.11
CA ALA A 516 -4.39 -14.46 13.16
C ALA A 516 -3.14 -13.57 13.01
N GLN A 517 -2.60 -13.10 14.13
CA GLN A 517 -1.30 -12.44 14.22
C GLN A 517 -0.18 -13.48 14.32
N GLU A 518 1.05 -13.09 14.01
CA GLU A 518 2.22 -13.97 14.20
C GLU A 518 2.27 -14.52 15.63
N GLY A 519 2.35 -15.85 15.75
CA GLY A 519 2.37 -16.55 17.04
C GLY A 519 1.00 -16.88 17.63
N ASP A 520 -0.11 -16.37 17.08
CA ASP A 520 -1.45 -16.75 17.53
C ASP A 520 -1.70 -18.26 17.35
N SER A 521 -2.40 -18.87 18.30
CA SER A 521 -2.83 -20.27 18.23
C SER A 521 -4.26 -20.37 17.73
N VAL A 522 -4.48 -21.10 16.64
CA VAL A 522 -5.79 -21.33 16.04
C VAL A 522 -6.19 -22.79 16.16
N SER A 523 -7.30 -23.06 16.83
CA SER A 523 -7.91 -24.38 16.93
C SER A 523 -8.82 -24.66 15.73
N VAL A 524 -8.74 -25.88 15.20
CA VAL A 524 -9.55 -26.35 14.08
C VAL A 524 -10.47 -27.46 14.55
N TYR A 525 -11.79 -27.24 14.49
CA TYR A 525 -12.81 -28.23 14.81
C TYR A 525 -13.59 -28.58 13.56
N TYR A 526 -13.79 -29.86 13.30
CA TYR A 526 -14.62 -30.30 12.19
C TYR A 526 -15.23 -31.68 12.46
N THR A 527 -16.38 -31.92 11.82
CA THR A 527 -16.98 -33.25 11.65
C THR A 527 -17.16 -33.63 10.18
N ALA A 528 -16.94 -32.68 9.25
CA ALA A 528 -17.03 -32.93 7.81
C ALA A 528 -15.95 -33.91 7.32
N GLY A 529 -16.39 -35.03 6.72
CA GLY A 529 -15.50 -36.12 6.30
C GLY A 529 -15.21 -36.21 4.79
N GLY A 530 -15.71 -35.26 3.98
CA GLY A 530 -15.53 -35.29 2.53
C GLY A 530 -14.19 -34.71 2.07
N VAL A 531 -14.13 -34.35 0.79
CA VAL A 531 -12.89 -33.87 0.14
C VAL A 531 -12.45 -32.54 0.75
N ILE A 532 -11.17 -32.44 1.14
CA ILE A 532 -10.55 -31.19 1.57
C ILE A 532 -10.12 -30.43 0.31
N HIS A 533 -10.73 -29.28 0.09
CA HIS A 533 -10.41 -28.41 -1.05
C HIS A 533 -9.30 -27.41 -0.73
N ALA A 534 -9.23 -26.96 0.53
CA ALA A 534 -8.19 -26.07 0.98
C ALA A 534 -8.01 -26.19 2.49
N PHE A 535 -6.78 -26.42 2.94
CA PHE A 535 -6.38 -26.10 4.30
C PHE A 535 -5.02 -25.43 4.24
N ARG A 536 -4.98 -24.13 4.56
CA ARG A 536 -3.81 -23.29 4.30
C ARG A 536 -3.79 -22.04 5.18
N PHE A 537 -2.60 -21.49 5.35
CA PHE A 537 -2.39 -20.15 5.89
C PHE A 537 -2.16 -19.16 4.74
N VAL A 538 -2.96 -18.10 4.68
CA VAL A 538 -2.88 -17.03 3.67
C VAL A 538 -2.26 -15.80 4.34
N TYR A 539 -1.11 -15.34 3.82
CA TYR A 539 -0.40 -14.21 4.41
C TYR A 539 -1.14 -12.90 4.13
N ALA A 540 -1.20 -12.00 5.12
CA ALA A 540 -1.68 -10.64 4.88
C ALA A 540 -0.75 -9.90 3.91
N ARG A 541 -1.29 -8.95 3.14
CA ARG A 541 -0.51 -8.19 2.13
C ARG A 541 0.74 -7.55 2.72
N GLY A 542 0.66 -6.96 3.92
CA GLY A 542 1.79 -6.33 4.59
C GLY A 542 2.84 -7.30 5.15
N SER A 543 2.53 -8.59 5.26
CA SER A 543 3.44 -9.62 5.76
C SER A 543 4.17 -10.38 4.65
N GLN A 544 3.95 -9.99 3.38
CA GLN A 544 4.70 -10.49 2.24
C GLN A 544 6.10 -9.84 2.25
N ARG A 545 7.08 -10.48 2.88
CA ARG A 545 8.49 -10.10 2.68
C ARG A 545 8.84 -10.32 1.21
N VAL A 546 9.32 -9.25 0.54
CA VAL A 546 9.98 -9.27 -0.77
C VAL A 546 11.21 -10.16 -0.71
#